data_AF-A0A1V2JSS0-F1
#
_entry.id   AF-A0A1V2JSS0-F1
#
_cell.length_a   1.000
_cell.length_b   1.000
_cell.length_c   1.000
_cell.angle_alpha   90.00
_cell.angle_beta   90.00
_cell.angle_gamma   90.00
#
_symmetry.space_group_name_H-M   'P 1'
#
loop_
_entity.id
_entity.type
_entity.pdbx_description
1 polymer ?
#
loop_
_entity_poly.entity_id
_entity_poly.type
_entity_poly.pdbx_seq_one_letter_code
_entity_poly.pdbx_strand_id
1 'polypeptide(L)'
;MLTFNCSQAACEFFSRVHKGKKHTPVLRPALPVESYDLHSDPHQWLVHAATVKRKHVIVVMHLKTRYCMLFFDMKKADSERFFQVFFERWTAGILDNALKCAVLDWVDPQLLEQMLANQAYCLVQRGDRSGQTTLNEVLRFFKWDAEDFDFVTQPWSPLRYDAGINRTPRGFKGQNAYVFPDEEMLIHWLVAFGGVGVAKAQQTREIYRAYKASCR
;
A
#
# COMPACT_ATOMS: atom_id res chain seq x y z
N MET A 1 9.48 -11.71 3.40
CA MET A 1 8.28 -11.65 4.25
C MET A 1 7.92 -10.19 4.47
N LEU A 2 6.68 -9.78 4.18
CA LEU A 2 6.21 -8.41 4.38
C LEU A 2 5.78 -8.17 5.83
N THR A 3 6.07 -6.98 6.36
CA THR A 3 5.67 -6.58 7.71
C THR A 3 4.64 -5.46 7.65
N PHE A 4 3.47 -5.70 8.25
CA PHE A 4 2.36 -4.75 8.30
C PHE A 4 2.25 -4.15 9.70
N ASN A 5 2.76 -2.92 9.81
CA ASN A 5 2.78 -2.10 11.01
C ASN A 5 1.39 -1.56 11.29
N CYS A 6 0.72 -2.09 12.30
CA CYS A 6 -0.65 -1.78 12.62
C CYS A 6 -0.73 -0.65 13.64
N SER A 7 -1.43 0.42 13.27
CA SER A 7 -1.96 1.37 14.24
C SER A 7 -2.93 0.70 15.21
N GLN A 8 -3.25 1.34 16.33
CA GLN A 8 -4.20 0.80 17.30
C GLN A 8 -5.56 0.42 16.67
N ALA A 9 -6.09 1.29 15.81
CA ALA A 9 -7.36 1.02 15.12
C ALA A 9 -7.27 -0.21 14.20
N ALA A 10 -6.15 -0.40 13.51
CA ALA A 10 -5.91 -1.60 12.71
C ALA A 10 -5.80 -2.86 13.59
N CYS A 11 -5.13 -2.77 14.74
CA CYS A 11 -5.08 -3.87 15.71
C CYS A 11 -6.49 -4.28 16.17
N GLU A 12 -7.35 -3.32 16.47
CA GLU A 12 -8.73 -3.56 16.87
C GLU A 12 -9.58 -4.13 15.72
N PHE A 13 -9.32 -3.71 14.48
CA PHE A 13 -9.99 -4.23 13.30
C PHE A 13 -9.65 -5.70 13.05
N PHE A 14 -8.37 -6.09 13.11
CA PHE A 14 -7.95 -7.48 12.89
C PHE A 14 -8.18 -8.39 14.11
N SER A 15 -8.58 -7.83 15.25
CA SER A 15 -8.88 -8.61 16.45
C SER A 15 -10.38 -8.89 16.60
N ARG A 16 -10.71 -10.01 17.25
CA ARG A 16 -12.06 -10.28 17.78
C ARG A 16 -12.01 -10.64 19.25
N VAL A 17 -13.07 -10.29 19.97
CA VAL A 17 -13.28 -10.77 21.35
C VAL A 17 -14.32 -11.89 21.29
N HIS A 18 -13.96 -13.05 21.80
CA HIS A 18 -14.87 -14.19 21.94
C HIS A 18 -14.81 -14.67 23.39
N LYS A 19 -15.98 -14.71 24.07
CA LYS A 19 -16.09 -15.10 25.49
C LYS A 19 -15.08 -14.37 26.40
N GLY A 20 -14.96 -13.04 26.22
CA GLY A 20 -14.05 -12.20 26.99
C GLY A 20 -12.55 -12.33 26.65
N LYS A 21 -12.18 -13.25 25.74
CA LYS A 21 -10.79 -13.42 25.30
C LYS A 21 -10.55 -12.74 23.96
N LYS A 22 -9.50 -11.92 23.88
CA LYS A 22 -9.06 -11.28 22.64
C LYS A 22 -8.26 -12.28 21.80
N HIS A 23 -8.76 -12.58 20.61
CA HIS A 23 -8.04 -13.31 19.58
C HIS A 23 -7.51 -12.31 18.56
N THR A 24 -6.19 -12.28 18.37
CA THR A 24 -5.51 -11.33 17.48
C THR A 24 -4.40 -12.03 16.71
N PRO A 25 -4.31 -11.85 15.38
CA PRO A 25 -3.14 -12.24 14.60
C PRO A 25 -2.00 -11.22 14.71
N VAL A 26 -2.23 -10.06 15.35
CA VAL A 26 -1.24 -8.99 15.48
C VAL A 26 -0.25 -9.31 16.60
N LEU A 27 1.02 -9.36 16.24
CA LEU A 27 2.16 -9.62 17.11
C LEU A 27 2.55 -8.36 17.88
N ARG A 28 3.16 -8.56 19.05
CA ARG A 28 3.88 -7.49 19.74
C ARG A 28 5.23 -7.26 19.06
N PRO A 29 5.70 -6.00 18.97
CA PRO A 29 7.02 -5.72 18.41
C PRO A 29 8.10 -6.35 19.30
N ALA A 30 9.13 -6.94 18.67
CA ALA A 30 10.22 -7.61 19.38
C ALA A 30 11.19 -6.62 20.05
N LEU A 31 11.33 -5.42 19.49
CA LEU A 31 12.17 -4.33 20.00
C LEU A 31 11.35 -3.02 20.07
N PRO A 32 11.85 -1.99 20.78
CA PRO A 32 11.26 -0.65 20.74
C PRO A 32 11.17 -0.09 19.32
N VAL A 33 10.17 0.76 19.07
CA VAL A 33 9.89 1.31 17.72
C VAL A 33 11.07 2.11 17.17
N GLU A 34 11.79 2.83 18.04
CA GLU A 34 12.94 3.68 17.69
C GLU A 34 14.15 2.89 17.19
N SER A 35 14.19 1.58 17.42
CA SER A 35 15.30 0.72 17.02
C SER A 35 15.25 0.29 15.55
N TYR A 36 14.21 0.69 14.81
CA TYR A 36 14.00 0.25 13.42
C TYR A 36 14.04 1.42 12.43
N ASP A 37 14.91 1.34 11.44
CA ASP A 37 14.82 2.20 10.25
C ASP A 37 13.79 1.65 9.27
N LEU A 38 12.52 1.92 9.56
CA LEU A 38 11.39 1.38 8.80
C LEU A 38 11.25 1.95 7.39
N HIS A 39 11.85 3.10 7.12
CA HIS A 39 11.68 3.79 5.85
C HIS A 39 12.67 3.34 4.78
N SER A 40 13.80 2.74 5.18
CA SER A 40 14.77 2.16 4.23
C SER A 40 14.45 0.70 3.85
N ASP A 41 13.79 -0.04 4.75
CA ASP A 41 13.40 -1.44 4.55
C ASP A 41 12.28 -1.58 3.50
N PRO A 42 12.51 -2.33 2.41
CA PRO A 42 11.56 -2.52 1.31
C PRO A 42 10.33 -3.38 1.65
N HIS A 43 10.28 -3.97 2.84
CA HIS A 43 9.22 -4.90 3.22
C HIS A 43 8.23 -4.30 4.22
N GLN A 44 8.38 -3.01 4.57
CA GLN A 44 7.60 -2.36 5.61
C GLN A 44 6.38 -1.62 5.07
N TRP A 45 5.23 -2.01 5.57
CA TRP A 45 3.93 -1.40 5.30
C TRP A 45 3.32 -0.85 6.58
N LEU A 46 2.52 0.20 6.49
CA LEU A 46 1.75 0.77 7.59
C LEU A 46 0.27 0.57 7.31
N VAL A 47 -0.50 0.19 8.33
CA VAL A 47 -1.93 -0.11 8.23
C VAL A 47 -2.72 0.69 9.24
N HIS A 48 -3.74 1.37 8.74
CA HIS A 48 -4.73 2.06 9.55
C HIS A 48 -6.14 1.62 9.17
N ALA A 49 -7.00 1.50 10.18
CA ALA A 49 -8.40 1.17 9.98
C ALA A 49 -9.28 2.31 10.52
N ALA A 50 -10.41 2.52 9.86
CA ALA A 50 -11.41 3.50 10.22
C ALA A 50 -12.81 3.03 9.80
N THR A 51 -13.80 3.89 9.99
CA THR A 51 -15.17 3.67 9.50
C THR A 51 -15.62 4.88 8.71
N VAL A 52 -16.22 4.64 7.53
CA VAL A 52 -16.82 5.67 6.66
C VAL A 52 -18.17 5.13 6.19
N LYS A 53 -19.23 5.94 6.29
CA LYS A 53 -20.63 5.53 5.99
C LYS A 53 -21.00 4.18 6.62
N ARG A 54 -20.61 3.96 7.88
CA ARG A 54 -20.82 2.72 8.67
C ARG A 54 -20.14 1.46 8.11
N LYS A 55 -19.27 1.58 7.12
CA LYS A 55 -18.46 0.49 6.57
C LYS A 55 -17.01 0.63 7.02
N HIS A 56 -16.34 -0.49 7.24
CA HIS A 56 -14.93 -0.48 7.61
C HIS A 56 -14.06 -0.10 6.41
N VAL A 57 -13.09 0.77 6.68
CA VAL A 57 -12.09 1.22 5.71
C VAL A 57 -10.73 0.87 6.25
N ILE A 58 -9.90 0.27 5.41
CA ILE A 58 -8.49 0.03 5.72
C ILE A 58 -7.67 0.82 4.71
N VAL A 59 -6.72 1.60 5.20
CA VAL A 59 -5.71 2.27 4.36
C VAL A 59 -4.37 1.66 4.69
N VAL A 60 -3.66 1.27 3.64
CA VAL A 60 -2.36 0.61 3.72
C VAL A 60 -1.36 1.45 2.96
N MET A 61 -0.15 1.65 3.50
CA MET A 61 0.88 2.43 2.83
C MET A 61 2.24 1.75 2.92
N HIS A 62 2.94 1.64 1.79
CA HIS A 62 4.33 1.20 1.76
C HIS A 62 5.24 2.33 2.27
N LEU A 63 5.98 2.09 3.36
CA LEU A 63 6.69 3.16 4.08
C LEU A 63 7.78 3.84 3.24
N LYS A 64 8.47 3.08 2.39
CA LYS A 64 9.58 3.56 1.55
C LYS A 64 9.12 4.46 0.41
N THR A 65 8.03 4.07 -0.26
CA THR A 65 7.56 4.73 -1.50
C THR A 65 6.34 5.64 -1.26
N ARG A 66 5.73 5.58 -0.08
CA ARG A 66 4.44 6.20 0.26
C ARG A 66 3.25 5.74 -0.60
N TYR A 67 3.40 4.66 -1.36
CA TYR A 67 2.32 4.06 -2.13
C TYR A 67 1.21 3.58 -1.21
N CYS A 68 -0.02 4.03 -1.46
CA CYS A 68 -1.19 3.79 -0.64
C CYS A 68 -2.22 2.92 -1.37
N MET A 69 -2.96 2.11 -0.62
CA MET A 69 -4.11 1.37 -1.11
C MET A 69 -5.27 1.52 -0.13
N LEU A 70 -6.49 1.67 -0.65
CA LEU A 70 -7.69 1.80 0.18
C LEU A 70 -8.64 0.61 -0.03
N PHE A 71 -9.09 0.00 1.06
CA PHE A 71 -10.00 -1.12 1.08
C PHE A 71 -11.28 -0.70 1.79
N PHE A 72 -12.40 -0.74 1.08
CA PHE A 72 -13.72 -0.37 1.59
C PHE A 72 -14.58 -1.62 1.82
N ASP A 73 -15.44 -1.56 2.82
CA ASP A 73 -16.36 -2.64 3.22
C ASP A 73 -15.67 -3.96 3.60
N MET A 74 -14.51 -3.86 4.26
CA MET A 74 -13.78 -5.04 4.71
C MET A 74 -14.40 -5.66 5.97
N LYS A 75 -14.46 -6.99 6.01
CA LYS A 75 -14.97 -7.74 7.16
C LYS A 75 -13.98 -7.67 8.34
N LYS A 76 -14.48 -7.32 9.52
CA LYS A 76 -13.69 -7.28 10.76
C LYS A 76 -13.16 -8.68 11.12
N ALA A 77 -11.94 -8.74 11.65
CA ALA A 77 -11.24 -9.96 12.07
C ALA A 77 -11.08 -11.01 10.96
N ASP A 78 -11.02 -10.59 9.70
CA ASP A 78 -10.78 -11.41 8.52
C ASP A 78 -9.48 -10.97 7.84
N SER A 79 -8.34 -11.26 8.48
CA SER A 79 -7.01 -10.88 7.96
C SER A 79 -6.66 -11.65 6.69
N GLU A 80 -7.07 -12.90 6.57
CA GLU A 80 -6.78 -13.75 5.41
C GLU A 80 -7.40 -13.17 4.14
N ARG A 81 -8.71 -12.85 4.17
CA ARG A 81 -9.36 -12.24 3.01
C ARG A 81 -8.77 -10.87 2.67
N PHE A 82 -8.43 -10.08 3.68
CA PHE A 82 -7.77 -8.79 3.48
C PHE A 82 -6.44 -8.95 2.73
N PHE A 83 -5.57 -9.88 3.16
CA PHE A 83 -4.27 -10.06 2.53
C PHE A 83 -4.36 -10.66 1.14
N GLN A 84 -5.29 -11.58 0.90
CA GLN A 84 -5.57 -12.07 -0.44
C GLN A 84 -5.87 -10.90 -1.40
N VAL A 85 -6.83 -10.05 -1.03
CA VAL A 85 -7.24 -8.90 -1.85
C VAL A 85 -6.11 -7.86 -1.96
N PHE A 86 -5.31 -7.68 -0.92
CA PHE A 86 -4.14 -6.81 -0.94
C PHE A 86 -3.13 -7.26 -2.00
N PHE A 87 -2.72 -8.53 -1.98
CA PHE A 87 -1.71 -9.03 -2.92
C PHE A 87 -2.20 -9.03 -4.36
N GLU A 88 -3.45 -9.42 -4.59
CA GLU A 88 -4.10 -9.35 -5.91
C GLU A 88 -4.07 -7.92 -6.46
N ARG A 89 -4.53 -6.94 -5.67
CA ARG A 89 -4.60 -5.54 -6.10
C ARG A 89 -3.24 -4.86 -6.22
N TRP A 90 -2.31 -5.15 -5.32
CA TRP A 90 -0.98 -4.56 -5.35
C TRP A 90 -0.25 -5.01 -6.62
N THR A 91 -0.29 -6.31 -6.91
CA THR A 91 0.26 -6.90 -8.14
C THR A 91 -0.41 -6.29 -9.37
N ALA A 92 -1.74 -6.26 -9.42
CA ALA A 92 -2.47 -5.71 -10.56
C ALA A 92 -2.11 -4.24 -10.84
N GLY A 93 -2.01 -3.41 -9.79
CA GLY A 93 -1.66 -1.99 -9.94
C GLY A 93 -0.23 -1.77 -10.44
N ILE A 94 0.73 -2.60 -10.01
CA ILE A 94 2.11 -2.51 -10.50
C ILE A 94 2.22 -3.00 -11.95
N LEU A 95 1.62 -4.15 -12.28
CA LEU A 95 1.65 -4.69 -13.64
C LEU A 95 0.97 -3.74 -14.64
N ASP A 96 -0.11 -3.08 -14.25
CA ASP A 96 -0.77 -2.03 -15.04
C ASP A 96 0.19 -0.85 -15.31
N ASN A 97 0.92 -0.38 -14.29
CA ASN A 97 1.92 0.68 -14.48
C ASN A 97 3.11 0.23 -15.35
N ALA A 98 3.60 -1.00 -15.17
CA ALA A 98 4.68 -1.56 -15.98
C ALA A 98 4.26 -1.69 -17.46
N LEU A 99 3.03 -2.15 -17.71
CA LEU A 99 2.46 -2.26 -19.06
C LEU A 99 2.32 -0.89 -19.72
N LYS A 100 1.78 0.11 -19.00
CA LYS A 100 1.65 1.49 -19.48
C LYS A 100 2.99 2.15 -19.84
N CYS A 101 4.06 1.75 -19.16
CA CYS A 101 5.41 2.22 -19.45
C CYS A 101 6.17 1.32 -20.46
N ALA A 102 5.55 0.26 -20.99
CA ALA A 102 6.20 -0.72 -21.86
C ALA A 102 7.51 -1.29 -21.27
N VAL A 103 7.55 -1.48 -19.94
CA VAL A 103 8.72 -2.02 -19.23
C VAL A 103 8.46 -3.41 -18.65
N LEU A 104 7.30 -4.01 -18.93
CA LEU A 104 6.95 -5.34 -18.42
C LEU A 104 7.92 -6.41 -18.93
N ASP A 105 8.38 -6.31 -20.17
CA ASP A 105 9.34 -7.23 -20.79
C ASP A 105 10.75 -7.17 -20.17
N TRP A 106 11.00 -6.21 -19.27
CA TRP A 106 12.28 -6.08 -18.58
C TRP A 106 12.33 -6.86 -17.26
N VAL A 107 11.19 -7.36 -16.81
CA VAL A 107 11.03 -8.15 -15.59
C VAL A 107 11.45 -9.58 -15.85
N ASP A 108 12.23 -10.17 -14.94
CA ASP A 108 12.49 -11.61 -14.96
C ASP A 108 11.21 -12.39 -14.60
N PRO A 109 10.65 -13.22 -15.50
CA PRO A 109 9.44 -13.98 -15.24
C PRO A 109 9.57 -14.93 -14.04
N GLN A 110 10.76 -15.50 -13.79
CA GLN A 110 10.97 -16.41 -12.66
C GLN A 110 10.93 -15.68 -11.33
N LEU A 111 11.49 -14.47 -11.27
CA LEU A 111 11.43 -13.64 -10.06
C LEU A 111 10.00 -13.15 -9.78
N LEU A 112 9.25 -12.82 -10.84
CA LEU A 112 7.84 -12.51 -10.74
C LEU A 112 7.04 -13.68 -10.16
N GLU A 113 7.21 -14.89 -10.69
CA GLU A 113 6.56 -16.10 -10.19
C GLU A 113 6.93 -16.39 -8.72
N GLN A 114 8.21 -16.26 -8.37
CA GLN A 114 8.67 -16.42 -6.99
C GLN A 114 8.04 -15.41 -6.03
N MET A 115 7.89 -14.15 -6.46
CA MET A 115 7.23 -13.11 -5.67
C MET A 115 5.75 -13.45 -5.45
N LEU A 116 5.06 -13.91 -6.49
CA LEU A 116 3.66 -14.32 -6.43
C LEU A 116 3.45 -15.55 -5.54
N ALA A 117 4.41 -16.49 -5.54
CA ALA A 117 4.37 -17.69 -4.71
C ALA A 117 4.74 -17.42 -3.23
N ASN A 118 5.64 -16.47 -2.95
CA ASN A 118 6.20 -16.23 -1.61
C ASN A 118 5.57 -15.01 -0.89
N GLN A 119 4.25 -15.02 -0.75
CA GLN A 119 3.47 -13.96 -0.09
C GLN A 119 3.43 -14.07 1.45
N ALA A 120 4.55 -14.41 2.08
CA ALA A 120 4.63 -14.48 3.54
C ALA A 120 4.48 -13.08 4.16
N TYR A 121 3.64 -12.94 5.18
CA TYR A 121 3.40 -11.67 5.89
C TYR A 121 3.29 -11.84 7.40
N CYS A 122 3.49 -10.75 8.14
CA CYS A 122 3.14 -10.65 9.55
C CYS A 122 2.49 -9.30 9.89
N LEU A 123 1.63 -9.29 10.91
CA LEU A 123 1.03 -8.09 11.48
C LEU A 123 1.74 -7.75 12.79
N VAL A 124 2.17 -6.51 12.97
CA VAL A 124 2.88 -6.07 14.18
C VAL A 124 2.23 -4.80 14.73
N GLN A 125 1.96 -4.74 16.03
CA GLN A 125 1.47 -3.51 16.68
C GLN A 125 2.61 -2.50 16.80
N ARG A 126 2.73 -1.63 15.79
CA ARG A 126 3.77 -0.59 15.71
C ARG A 126 3.23 0.58 14.90
N GLY A 127 3.30 1.78 15.47
CA GLY A 127 2.91 3.01 14.78
C GLY A 127 4.10 3.67 14.07
N ASP A 128 3.81 4.48 13.07
CA ASP A 128 4.76 5.42 12.46
C ASP A 128 4.06 6.78 12.34
N ARG A 129 4.54 7.79 13.09
CA ARG A 129 3.89 9.10 13.14
C ARG A 129 3.89 9.79 11.78
N SER A 130 4.98 9.69 11.02
CA SER A 130 5.10 10.31 9.70
C SER A 130 4.09 9.70 8.73
N GLY A 131 4.06 8.38 8.64
CA GLY A 131 3.12 7.66 7.79
C GLY A 131 1.67 7.77 8.23
N GLN A 132 1.39 7.88 9.53
CA GLN A 132 0.03 8.07 10.03
C GLN A 132 -0.58 9.38 9.51
N THR A 133 0.20 10.46 9.38
CA THR A 133 -0.28 11.70 8.75
C THR A 133 -0.73 11.45 7.31
N THR A 134 0.06 10.73 6.52
CA THR A 134 -0.30 10.37 5.13
C THR A 134 -1.56 9.51 5.07
N LEU A 135 -1.67 8.49 5.92
CA LEU A 135 -2.86 7.64 5.99
C LEU A 135 -4.12 8.44 6.37
N ASN A 136 -3.99 9.40 7.30
CA ASN A 136 -5.09 10.27 7.70
C ASN A 136 -5.52 11.21 6.57
N GLU A 137 -4.58 11.74 5.79
CA GLU A 137 -4.90 12.55 4.60
C GLU A 137 -5.66 11.75 3.55
N VAL A 138 -5.19 10.54 3.22
CA VAL A 138 -5.88 9.64 2.27
C VAL A 138 -7.29 9.33 2.76
N LEU A 139 -7.44 9.02 4.04
CA LEU A 139 -8.74 8.75 4.64
C LEU A 139 -9.65 9.99 4.64
N ARG A 140 -9.10 11.19 4.83
CA ARG A 140 -9.87 12.45 4.75
C ARG A 140 -10.42 12.68 3.35
N PHE A 141 -9.59 12.50 2.31
CA PHE A 141 -10.05 12.60 0.92
C PHE A 141 -11.14 11.55 0.63
N PHE A 142 -10.96 10.31 1.08
CA PHE A 142 -11.98 9.29 0.90
C PHE A 142 -13.30 9.63 1.61
N LYS A 143 -13.24 10.25 2.79
CA LYS A 143 -14.44 10.70 3.49
C LYS A 143 -15.19 11.77 2.68
N TRP A 144 -14.47 12.74 2.11
CA TRP A 144 -15.06 13.75 1.24
C TRP A 144 -15.67 13.13 -0.02
N ASP A 145 -14.93 12.27 -0.72
CA ASP A 145 -15.45 11.59 -1.92
C ASP A 145 -16.68 10.73 -1.58
N ALA A 146 -16.71 10.13 -0.39
CA ALA A 146 -17.83 9.33 0.07
C ALA A 146 -19.07 10.15 0.47
N GLU A 147 -18.98 11.46 0.73
CA GLU A 147 -20.12 12.26 1.21
C GLU A 147 -21.29 12.21 0.24
N ASP A 148 -21.02 12.40 -1.06
CA ASP A 148 -22.02 12.44 -2.14
C ASP A 148 -22.05 11.17 -3.00
N PHE A 149 -21.17 10.20 -2.73
CA PHE A 149 -21.13 8.95 -3.47
C PHE A 149 -22.12 7.92 -2.93
N ASP A 150 -23.00 7.42 -3.80
CA ASP A 150 -23.88 6.31 -3.49
C ASP A 150 -23.23 4.97 -3.86
N PHE A 151 -22.64 4.31 -2.87
CA PHE A 151 -22.01 3.00 -3.01
C PHE A 151 -22.98 1.86 -3.38
N VAL A 152 -24.30 2.09 -3.36
CA VAL A 152 -25.31 1.10 -3.76
C VAL A 152 -25.62 1.21 -5.25
N THR A 153 -25.78 2.43 -5.75
CA THR A 153 -26.22 2.68 -7.14
C THR A 153 -25.08 2.98 -8.10
N GLN A 154 -23.91 3.39 -7.59
CA GLN A 154 -22.77 3.76 -8.42
C GLN A 154 -21.62 2.74 -8.31
N PRO A 155 -20.98 2.38 -9.43
CA PRO A 155 -19.85 1.46 -9.42
C PRO A 155 -18.62 2.13 -8.81
N TRP A 156 -18.17 1.65 -7.65
CA TRP A 156 -16.91 2.06 -7.05
C TRP A 156 -15.76 1.16 -7.54
N SER A 157 -14.67 1.75 -8.02
CA SER A 157 -13.49 1.01 -8.50
C SER A 157 -12.31 1.18 -7.54
N PRO A 158 -11.94 0.14 -6.77
CA PRO A 158 -10.81 0.21 -5.86
C PRO A 158 -9.48 0.50 -6.57
N LEU A 159 -9.25 -0.12 -7.73
CA LEU A 159 -8.02 0.07 -8.52
C LEU A 159 -7.91 1.50 -9.06
N ARG A 160 -9.00 2.07 -9.57
CA ARG A 160 -9.02 3.48 -10.01
C ARG A 160 -8.74 4.43 -8.84
N TYR A 161 -9.30 4.12 -7.68
CA TYR A 161 -9.09 4.94 -6.48
C TYR A 161 -7.63 4.88 -6.01
N ASP A 162 -7.03 3.69 -5.94
CA ASP A 162 -5.60 3.53 -5.63
C ASP A 162 -4.72 4.31 -6.62
N ALA A 163 -4.99 4.19 -7.92
CA ALA A 163 -4.25 4.93 -8.94
C ALA A 163 -4.38 6.45 -8.75
N GLY A 164 -5.57 6.95 -8.39
CA GLY A 164 -5.79 8.36 -8.07
C GLY A 164 -4.98 8.83 -6.86
N ILE A 165 -5.04 8.10 -5.74
CA ILE A 165 -4.29 8.42 -4.50
C ILE A 165 -2.78 8.51 -4.76
N ASN A 166 -2.26 7.59 -5.57
CA ASN A 166 -0.83 7.44 -5.80
C ASN A 166 -0.28 8.37 -6.90
N ARG A 167 -1.16 8.99 -7.69
CA ARG A 167 -0.79 10.05 -8.63
C ARG A 167 -0.67 11.43 -7.99
N THR A 168 -1.07 11.57 -6.73
CA THR A 168 -0.91 12.79 -5.95
C THR A 168 0.53 12.89 -5.44
N PRO A 169 1.28 13.96 -5.77
CA PRO A 169 2.65 14.12 -5.30
C PRO A 169 2.71 14.19 -3.77
N ARG A 170 3.72 13.56 -3.16
CA ARG A 170 3.95 13.56 -1.71
C ARG A 170 5.39 13.96 -1.39
N GLY A 171 5.54 14.76 -0.33
CA GLY A 171 6.83 15.04 0.27
C GLY A 171 7.00 14.19 1.53
N PHE A 172 8.23 13.78 1.83
CA PHE A 172 8.56 13.18 3.11
C PHE A 172 10.02 13.43 3.49
N LYS A 173 10.32 13.23 4.78
CA LYS A 173 11.63 13.54 5.37
C LYS A 173 12.76 12.88 4.57
N GLY A 174 13.75 13.67 4.16
CA GLY A 174 14.92 13.21 3.41
C GLY A 174 14.84 13.41 1.89
N GLN A 175 13.73 13.93 1.36
CA GLN A 175 13.62 14.32 -0.05
C GLN A 175 13.34 15.82 -0.20
N ASN A 176 14.10 16.47 -1.09
CA ASN A 176 13.99 17.90 -1.40
C ASN A 176 12.88 18.21 -2.43
N ALA A 177 12.36 17.18 -3.11
CA ALA A 177 11.33 17.32 -4.13
C ALA A 177 10.13 16.41 -3.81
N TYR A 178 8.95 16.81 -4.28
CA TYR A 178 7.78 15.94 -4.28
C TYR A 178 8.02 14.74 -5.20
N VAL A 179 7.64 13.56 -4.74
CA VAL A 179 7.65 12.33 -5.54
C VAL A 179 6.25 11.81 -5.76
N PHE A 180 6.09 11.01 -6.80
CA PHE A 180 4.83 10.33 -7.10
C PHE A 180 4.89 8.90 -6.56
N PRO A 181 4.03 8.52 -5.60
CA PRO A 181 4.07 7.20 -5.00
C PRO A 181 3.97 6.02 -5.96
N ASP A 182 3.22 6.15 -7.05
CA ASP A 182 3.13 5.13 -8.10
C ASP A 182 4.42 5.00 -8.92
N GLU A 183 5.08 6.11 -9.27
CA GLU A 183 6.43 6.13 -9.85
C GLU A 183 7.41 5.40 -8.93
N GLU A 184 7.48 5.81 -7.65
CA GLU A 184 8.41 5.21 -6.69
C GLU A 184 8.13 3.72 -6.45
N MET A 185 6.87 3.31 -6.42
CA MET A 185 6.50 1.90 -6.27
C MET A 185 6.88 1.07 -7.49
N LEU A 186 6.67 1.57 -8.72
CA LEU A 186 7.08 0.87 -9.93
C LEU A 186 8.60 0.67 -9.95
N ILE A 187 9.37 1.73 -9.70
CA ILE A 187 10.84 1.65 -9.66
C ILE A 187 11.30 0.70 -8.55
N HIS A 188 10.73 0.84 -7.37
CA HIS A 188 11.03 -0.03 -6.25
C HIS A 188 10.78 -1.50 -6.60
N TRP A 189 9.64 -1.80 -7.20
CA TRP A 189 9.24 -3.16 -7.52
C TRP A 189 10.11 -3.79 -8.61
N LEU A 190 10.44 -3.04 -9.66
CA LEU A 190 11.33 -3.52 -10.73
C LEU A 190 12.71 -3.90 -10.19
N VAL A 191 13.25 -3.11 -9.26
CA VAL A 191 14.57 -3.37 -8.67
C VAL A 191 14.51 -4.51 -7.65
N ALA A 192 13.52 -4.48 -6.74
CA ALA A 192 13.46 -5.41 -5.61
C ALA A 192 12.92 -6.80 -5.97
N PHE A 193 12.03 -6.87 -6.96
CA PHE A 193 11.32 -8.11 -7.34
C PHE A 193 11.45 -8.44 -8.83
N GLY A 194 11.72 -7.47 -9.70
CA GLY A 194 11.84 -7.70 -11.15
C GLY A 194 13.25 -8.00 -11.65
N GLY A 195 14.27 -7.97 -10.77
CA GLY A 195 15.67 -8.18 -11.16
C GLY A 195 16.28 -7.06 -12.02
N VAL A 196 15.62 -5.90 -12.09
CA VAL A 196 16.03 -4.80 -12.96
C VAL A 196 17.15 -4.00 -12.29
N GLY A 197 18.29 -3.89 -12.98
CA GLY A 197 19.43 -3.09 -12.51
C GLY A 197 19.12 -1.59 -12.43
N VAL A 198 19.89 -0.87 -11.59
CA VAL A 198 19.68 0.56 -11.29
C VAL A 198 19.63 1.45 -12.54
N ALA A 199 20.47 1.19 -13.55
CA ALA A 199 20.48 1.96 -14.79
C ALA A 199 19.15 1.85 -15.58
N LYS A 200 18.61 0.64 -15.71
CA LYS A 200 17.30 0.42 -16.34
C LYS A 200 16.16 1.00 -15.52
N ALA A 201 16.27 0.95 -14.19
CA ALA A 201 15.28 1.56 -13.29
C ALA A 201 15.22 3.09 -13.48
N GLN A 202 16.37 3.74 -13.70
CA GLN A 202 16.42 5.17 -14.03
C GLN A 202 15.78 5.46 -15.40
N GLN A 203 16.04 4.61 -16.40
CA GLN A 203 15.37 4.71 -17.70
C GLN A 203 13.84 4.56 -17.58
N THR A 204 13.35 3.62 -16.78
CA THR A 204 11.91 3.48 -16.51
C THR A 204 11.33 4.76 -15.91
N ARG A 205 12.07 5.44 -15.03
CA ARG A 205 11.61 6.68 -14.40
C ARG A 205 11.38 7.77 -15.44
N GLU A 206 12.27 7.90 -16.42
CA GLU A 206 12.15 8.83 -17.54
C GLU A 206 10.95 8.48 -18.42
N ILE A 207 10.77 7.20 -18.75
CA ILE A 207 9.62 6.70 -19.52
C ILE A 207 8.31 6.99 -18.80
N TYR A 208 8.23 6.68 -17.50
CA TYR A 208 7.04 6.92 -16.67
C TYR A 208 6.66 8.40 -16.69
N ARG A 209 7.64 9.31 -16.55
CA ARG A 209 7.41 10.76 -16.57
C ARG A 209 6.93 11.24 -17.94
N ALA A 210 7.48 10.70 -19.03
CA ALA A 210 7.03 11.01 -20.38
C ALA A 210 5.59 10.53 -20.64
N TYR A 211 5.27 9.28 -20.26
CA TYR A 211 3.92 8.72 -20.32
C TYR A 211 2.92 9.56 -19.50
N LYS A 212 3.32 9.99 -18.30
CA LYS A 212 2.47 10.83 -17.46
C LYS A 212 2.20 12.19 -18.09
N ALA A 213 3.20 12.78 -18.76
CA ALA A 213 3.04 14.06 -19.43
C ALA A 213 2.09 13.98 -20.64
N SER A 214 2.03 12.83 -21.33
CA SER A 214 1.13 12.64 -22.48
C SER A 214 -0.33 12.33 -22.09
N CYS A 215 -0.59 12.00 -20.82
CA CYS A 215 -1.93 11.72 -20.29
C CYS A 215 -2.62 12.93 -19.64
N ARG A 216 -2.03 14.13 -19.75
CA ARG A 216 -2.62 15.41 -19.31
C ARG A 216 -3.33 16.08 -20.46
#